data_AF-A0A5C8ZUH8-F1
#
_entry.id   AF-A0A5C8ZUH8-F1
#
_cell.length_a   1.000
_cell.length_b   1.000
_cell.length_c   1.000
_cell.angle_alpha   90.00
_cell.angle_beta   90.00
_cell.angle_gamma   90.00
#
_symmetry.space_group_name_H-M   'P 1'
#
loop_
_entity.id
_entity.type
_entity.pdbx_description
1 polymer ?
#
loop_
_entity_poly.entity_id
_entity_poly.type
_entity_poly.pdbx_seq_one_letter_code
_entity_poly.pdbx_strand_id
1 'polypeptide(L)'
;MVMDKNRGVIVAAGAAIACATAGLLAVNKSPGQPPLPPVALPITKPPLTLPEDRPGEIQATFRVTALTDSGEGSLRAAILAANASPGPDQIVFESDDGLYSSPQTISLESPLPTVTDDLVIDGYIEDMLWKASGVTIDASGQHAILQVSANTLVKLRYLTLSHGNADRGGAIFSEGDLVVESSTFDNNRATDQGGAIYASGLLTFVINSTFYDNSADQGGGALALTSGQARVTHATFTNNSAPRGAAVLNEASLGMGNSILANSLVGSDCFSSRPLEASLHNIIESDSGCGEPYSREDPVLGNPDYFNGPTRTINLGMRSPATNYGARDASVNEYGQPLRWDQRGNGDPRDAAGVVDIGAFETQAQNKVIVDTAEDVDYRWCVVFKNDCSLRGAMLLANNDFRFPVITFDDKIFAEKTTLTLNGDLPSITTAITLDASGTGGITLQAKENSSLCTASELLSTVNITLECD
;
A
#
# COMPACT_ATOMS: atom_id res chain seq x y z
N MET A 1 -64.02 -46.63 3.05
CA MET A 1 -64.52 -48.02 3.00
C MET A 1 -64.00 -48.72 4.25
N VAL A 2 -64.92 -49.01 5.17
CA VAL A 2 -64.82 -49.87 6.38
C VAL A 2 -63.74 -49.56 7.44
N MET A 3 -64.24 -49.40 8.67
CA MET A 3 -63.54 -49.18 9.94
C MET A 3 -62.92 -50.47 10.50
N ASP A 4 -61.89 -50.31 11.35
CA ASP A 4 -61.68 -51.09 12.58
C ASP A 4 -60.84 -50.20 13.53
N LYS A 5 -61.27 -49.63 14.68
CA LYS A 5 -61.87 -50.07 15.95
C LYS A 5 -61.02 -51.02 16.83
N ASN A 6 -60.24 -50.43 17.74
CA ASN A 6 -60.26 -50.67 19.21
C ASN A 6 -59.12 -49.87 19.89
N ARG A 7 -59.41 -48.88 20.77
CA ARG A 7 -59.45 -48.99 22.25
C ARG A 7 -58.20 -49.66 22.84
N GLY A 8 -57.39 -49.10 23.74
CA GLY A 8 -57.41 -47.84 24.49
C GLY A 8 -56.30 -47.83 25.57
N VAL A 9 -56.28 -46.75 26.37
CA VAL A 9 -55.74 -46.59 27.73
C VAL A 9 -54.22 -46.33 27.96
N ILE A 10 -53.95 -45.05 28.26
CA ILE A 10 -53.16 -44.41 29.36
C ILE A 10 -52.05 -45.23 30.09
N VAL A 11 -50.82 -44.70 30.15
CA VAL A 11 -50.08 -44.19 31.35
C VAL A 11 -48.58 -44.01 31.03
N ALA A 12 -48.01 -42.99 31.67
CA ALA A 12 -46.73 -42.33 31.50
C ALA A 12 -45.45 -43.12 31.89
N ALA A 13 -44.34 -42.45 31.56
CA ALA A 13 -42.98 -42.52 32.13
C ALA A 13 -41.95 -43.40 31.40
N GLY A 14 -40.79 -42.79 31.14
CA GLY A 14 -39.56 -43.50 30.78
C GLY A 14 -38.81 -42.84 29.63
N ALA A 15 -37.87 -41.96 29.95
CA ALA A 15 -36.85 -41.52 29.01
C ALA A 15 -35.96 -42.71 28.60
N ALA A 16 -35.78 -42.91 27.30
CA ALA A 16 -34.66 -43.67 26.74
C ALA A 16 -34.35 -43.14 25.33
N ILE A 17 -33.11 -42.72 25.16
CA ILE A 17 -32.50 -42.23 23.93
C ILE A 17 -32.18 -43.44 23.05
N ALA A 18 -32.60 -43.44 21.78
CA ALA A 18 -31.91 -44.12 20.69
C ALA A 18 -32.36 -43.60 19.32
N CYS A 19 -31.36 -43.34 18.49
CA CYS A 19 -31.38 -42.71 17.18
C CYS A 19 -31.97 -43.62 16.08
N ALA A 20 -32.79 -43.09 15.16
CA ALA A 20 -32.78 -43.46 13.73
C ALA A 20 -33.73 -42.60 12.87
N THR A 21 -33.11 -41.79 12.01
CA THR A 21 -33.44 -41.52 10.60
C THR A 21 -34.78 -40.89 10.15
N ALA A 22 -34.57 -39.83 9.34
CA ALA A 22 -35.29 -39.46 8.12
C ALA A 22 -36.61 -38.68 8.26
N GLY A 23 -36.48 -37.36 8.20
CA GLY A 23 -37.52 -36.43 7.78
C GLY A 23 -36.87 -35.22 7.13
N LEU A 24 -36.74 -35.26 5.80
CA LEU A 24 -36.33 -34.14 4.96
C LEU A 24 -37.17 -32.89 5.30
N LEU A 25 -36.52 -31.83 5.73
CA LEU A 25 -37.01 -30.46 5.57
C LEU A 25 -35.94 -29.70 4.81
N ALA A 26 -36.14 -29.61 3.50
CA ALA A 26 -35.38 -28.75 2.61
C ALA A 26 -35.61 -27.29 3.02
N VAL A 27 -34.63 -26.69 3.69
CA VAL A 27 -34.51 -25.25 3.80
C VAL A 27 -33.68 -24.80 2.61
N ASN A 28 -34.29 -23.98 1.74
CA ASN A 28 -33.62 -23.30 0.64
C ASN A 28 -32.38 -22.58 1.15
N LYS A 29 -31.20 -23.06 0.73
CA LYS A 29 -29.91 -22.42 0.98
C LYS A 29 -29.85 -21.18 0.07
N SER A 30 -29.91 -20.00 0.68
CA SER A 30 -29.39 -18.77 0.08
C SER A 30 -27.93 -18.98 -0.36
N PRO A 31 -27.41 -18.34 -1.43
CA PRO A 31 -26.02 -18.47 -1.81
C PRO A 31 -25.15 -18.13 -0.60
N GLY A 32 -24.29 -19.08 -0.20
CA GLY A 32 -23.54 -18.99 1.03
C GLY A 32 -22.61 -17.79 1.03
N GLN A 33 -22.65 -17.00 2.10
CA GLN A 33 -21.48 -16.24 2.53
C GLN A 33 -20.30 -17.21 2.68
N PRO A 34 -19.09 -16.83 2.26
CA PRO A 34 -17.90 -17.57 2.64
C PRO A 34 -17.85 -17.70 4.18
N PRO A 35 -17.27 -18.80 4.71
CA PRO A 35 -17.20 -19.01 6.14
C PRO A 35 -16.56 -17.79 6.81
N LEU A 36 -17.15 -17.35 7.93
CA LEU A 36 -16.55 -16.32 8.78
C LEU A 36 -15.09 -16.71 9.09
N PRO A 37 -14.13 -15.78 8.96
CA PRO A 37 -12.73 -16.11 9.19
C PRO A 37 -12.53 -16.64 10.61
N PRO A 38 -11.58 -17.56 10.82
CA PRO A 38 -11.21 -17.97 12.16
C PRO A 38 -10.85 -16.72 12.97
N VAL A 39 -11.36 -16.63 14.20
CA VAL A 39 -10.97 -15.60 15.17
C VAL A 39 -9.45 -15.65 15.25
N ALA A 40 -8.78 -14.59 14.76
CA ALA A 40 -7.34 -14.51 14.79
C ALA A 40 -6.89 -14.67 16.24
N LEU A 41 -6.05 -15.69 16.50
CA LEU A 41 -5.33 -15.77 17.76
C LEU A 41 -4.51 -14.49 17.90
N PRO A 42 -4.45 -13.87 19.10
CA PRO A 42 -3.62 -12.70 19.30
C PRO A 42 -2.19 -13.02 18.88
N ILE A 43 -1.58 -12.10 18.13
CA ILE A 43 -0.19 -12.15 17.67
C ILE A 43 0.68 -12.56 18.86
N THR A 44 1.20 -13.79 18.87
CA THR A 44 1.93 -14.32 20.04
C THR A 44 3.30 -13.66 20.21
N LYS A 45 3.75 -12.91 19.20
CA LYS A 45 5.00 -12.15 19.15
C LYS A 45 4.75 -10.82 18.44
N PRO A 46 5.23 -9.68 18.98
CA PRO A 46 5.16 -8.39 18.30
C PRO A 46 5.84 -8.44 16.93
N PRO A 47 5.39 -7.61 15.95
CA PRO A 47 6.07 -7.51 14.66
C PRO A 47 7.54 -7.14 14.85
N LEU A 48 8.39 -7.63 13.95
CA LEU A 48 9.77 -7.16 13.85
C LEU A 48 9.76 -5.64 13.59
N THR A 49 10.57 -4.90 14.35
CA THR A 49 10.78 -3.46 14.17
C THR A 49 12.27 -3.13 14.03
N LEU A 50 12.58 -2.04 13.33
CA LEU A 50 13.88 -1.40 13.43
C LEU A 50 14.06 -0.80 14.84
N PRO A 51 15.31 -0.68 15.32
CA PRO A 51 15.64 0.17 16.46
C PRO A 51 15.18 1.61 16.21
N GLU A 52 14.56 2.25 17.20
CA GLU A 52 14.03 3.63 17.08
C GLU A 52 15.11 4.68 16.78
N ASP A 53 16.37 4.37 17.10
CA ASP A 53 17.54 5.24 16.87
C ASP A 53 18.19 5.06 15.50
N ARG A 54 17.67 4.17 14.65
CA ARG A 54 18.17 3.93 13.27
C ARG A 54 17.21 4.50 12.21
N PRO A 55 17.70 5.14 11.14
CA PRO A 55 19.12 5.40 10.84
C PRO A 55 19.75 6.45 11.77
N GLY A 56 18.96 7.23 12.50
CA GLY A 56 19.44 8.33 13.35
C GLY A 56 19.08 9.67 12.74
N GLU A 57 19.74 10.74 13.18
CA GLU A 57 19.52 12.09 12.63
C GLU A 57 20.19 12.23 11.26
N ILE A 58 19.45 12.72 10.26
CA ILE A 58 19.98 13.01 8.93
C ILE A 58 21.02 14.14 9.03
N GLN A 59 22.24 13.87 8.57
CA GLN A 59 23.40 14.75 8.62
C GLN A 59 23.47 15.66 7.40
N ALA A 60 23.27 15.11 6.21
CA ALA A 60 23.18 15.89 4.98
C ALA A 60 22.03 15.45 4.07
N THR A 61 21.55 16.40 3.26
CA THR A 61 20.59 16.15 2.19
C THR A 61 21.19 16.53 0.86
N PHE A 62 21.26 15.58 -0.06
CA PHE A 62 21.75 15.76 -1.43
C PHE A 62 20.58 15.73 -2.40
N ARG A 63 20.51 16.72 -3.29
CA ARG A 63 19.42 16.83 -4.27
C ARG A 63 19.90 16.42 -5.66
N VAL A 64 19.15 15.52 -6.30
CA VAL A 64 19.33 15.13 -7.69
C VAL A 64 18.57 16.11 -8.59
N THR A 65 19.29 16.79 -9.47
CA THR A 65 18.78 17.85 -10.37
C THR A 65 18.97 17.51 -11.84
N ALA A 66 19.53 16.34 -12.17
CA ALA A 66 19.76 15.90 -13.54
C ALA A 66 19.39 14.42 -13.74
N LEU A 67 18.94 14.11 -14.96
CA LEU A 67 18.65 12.73 -15.41
C LEU A 67 19.87 12.00 -15.97
N THR A 68 21.03 12.67 -16.04
CA THR A 68 22.27 12.08 -16.57
C THR A 68 22.84 11.04 -15.60
N ASP A 69 23.43 9.96 -16.13
CA ASP A 69 24.08 8.91 -15.32
C ASP A 69 25.16 9.45 -14.39
N SER A 70 25.90 10.46 -14.84
CA SER A 70 27.05 11.02 -14.12
C SER A 70 27.15 12.53 -14.30
N GLY A 71 28.10 13.14 -13.59
CA GLY A 71 28.29 14.59 -13.53
C GLY A 71 27.54 15.24 -12.36
N GLU A 72 27.74 16.54 -12.20
CA GLU A 72 27.07 17.34 -11.18
C GLU A 72 25.54 17.22 -11.29
N GLY A 73 24.86 17.10 -10.14
CA GLY A 73 23.40 16.96 -10.09
C GLY A 73 22.85 15.55 -10.38
N SER A 74 23.69 14.59 -10.78
CA SER A 74 23.27 13.19 -11.00
C SER A 74 23.05 12.42 -9.69
N LEU A 75 22.24 11.36 -9.74
CA LEU A 75 22.08 10.40 -8.63
C LEU A 75 23.43 9.78 -8.22
N ARG A 76 24.29 9.47 -9.19
CA ARG A 76 25.64 8.95 -8.95
C ARG A 76 26.48 9.92 -8.12
N ALA A 77 26.46 11.20 -8.46
CA ALA A 77 27.17 12.23 -7.70
C ALA A 77 26.61 12.38 -6.28
N ALA A 78 25.28 12.31 -6.13
CA ALA A 78 24.62 12.36 -4.82
C ALA A 78 25.03 11.17 -3.92
N ILE A 79 25.09 9.95 -4.45
CA ILE A 79 25.56 8.77 -3.69
C ILE A 79 27.03 8.91 -3.30
N LEU A 80 27.90 9.39 -4.20
CA LEU A 80 29.31 9.63 -3.87
C LEU A 80 29.48 10.68 -2.77
N ALA A 81 28.64 11.72 -2.78
CA ALA A 81 28.66 12.76 -1.75
C ALA A 81 28.15 12.22 -0.40
N ALA A 82 27.09 11.41 -0.41
CA ALA A 82 26.58 10.75 0.79
C ALA A 82 27.60 9.80 1.40
N ASN A 83 28.22 8.93 0.59
CA ASN A 83 29.31 8.06 1.07
C ASN A 83 30.51 8.84 1.66
N ALA A 84 30.68 10.11 1.32
CA ALA A 84 31.75 10.97 1.85
C ALA A 84 31.32 11.82 3.06
N SER A 85 30.03 11.84 3.39
CA SER A 85 29.47 12.46 4.61
C SER A 85 29.35 11.38 5.68
N PRO A 86 30.01 11.51 6.84
CA PRO A 86 29.84 10.55 7.92
C PRO A 86 28.46 10.65 8.58
N GLY A 87 27.77 9.52 8.68
CA GLY A 87 26.48 9.38 9.33
C GLY A 87 25.30 9.33 8.36
N PRO A 88 24.07 9.21 8.88
CA PRO A 88 22.88 9.04 8.05
C PRO A 88 22.65 10.21 7.12
N ASP A 89 22.49 9.96 5.83
CA ASP A 89 22.18 10.99 4.85
C ASP A 89 20.85 10.75 4.14
N GLN A 90 20.41 11.77 3.41
CA GLN A 90 19.24 11.69 2.56
C GLN A 90 19.55 12.15 1.13
N ILE A 91 19.04 11.41 0.15
CA ILE A 91 18.96 11.83 -1.23
C ILE A 91 17.48 12.10 -1.57
N VAL A 92 17.22 13.27 -2.14
CA VAL A 92 15.92 13.71 -2.64
C VAL A 92 16.03 14.13 -4.11
N PHE A 93 14.91 14.25 -4.80
CA PHE A 93 14.85 14.66 -6.21
C PHE A 93 14.26 16.06 -6.34
N GLU A 94 14.68 16.80 -7.37
CA GLU A 94 14.19 18.16 -7.62
C GLU A 94 12.67 18.22 -7.80
N SER A 95 12.03 19.18 -7.15
CA SER A 95 10.58 19.40 -7.20
C SER A 95 10.22 20.76 -7.79
N ASP A 96 11.13 21.73 -7.70
CA ASP A 96 10.80 23.15 -7.89
C ASP A 96 10.84 23.58 -9.37
N ASP A 97 11.60 22.86 -10.19
CA ASP A 97 11.76 23.15 -11.63
C ASP A 97 10.81 22.37 -12.55
N GLY A 98 9.99 21.48 -11.96
CA GLY A 98 9.04 20.64 -12.66
C GLY A 98 9.65 19.42 -13.37
N LEU A 99 10.94 19.11 -13.18
CA LEU A 99 11.60 17.96 -13.82
C LEU A 99 10.85 16.66 -13.57
N TYR A 100 10.39 16.43 -12.34
CA TYR A 100 9.65 15.23 -11.94
C TYR A 100 8.13 15.46 -11.81
N SER A 101 7.60 16.51 -12.44
CA SER A 101 6.15 16.77 -12.53
C SER A 101 5.38 15.76 -13.40
N SER A 102 6.12 14.86 -14.05
CA SER A 102 5.65 13.62 -14.67
C SER A 102 6.73 12.54 -14.46
N PRO A 103 6.39 11.24 -14.55
CA PRO A 103 7.36 10.19 -14.29
C PRO A 103 8.60 10.30 -15.19
N GLN A 104 9.79 10.29 -14.58
CA GLN A 104 11.07 10.38 -15.27
C GLN A 104 11.89 9.11 -15.09
N THR A 105 12.83 8.90 -16.03
CA THR A 105 13.78 7.79 -15.99
C THR A 105 15.21 8.30 -15.99
N ILE A 106 16.00 7.83 -15.02
CA ILE A 106 17.45 7.92 -14.97
C ILE A 106 17.99 6.61 -15.53
N SER A 107 18.52 6.64 -16.76
CA SER A 107 19.15 5.48 -17.38
C SER A 107 20.61 5.36 -16.96
N LEU A 108 20.98 4.23 -16.38
CA LEU A 108 22.33 3.96 -15.92
C LEU A 108 23.21 3.46 -17.07
N GLU A 109 24.38 4.06 -17.22
CA GLU A 109 25.41 3.62 -18.16
C GLU A 109 26.42 2.66 -17.51
N SER A 110 26.44 2.62 -16.17
CA SER A 110 27.29 1.74 -15.36
C SER A 110 26.67 1.52 -13.98
N PRO A 111 27.08 0.48 -13.21
CA PRO A 111 26.57 0.28 -11.84
C PRO A 111 26.72 1.54 -10.99
N LEU A 112 25.74 1.87 -10.15
CA LEU A 112 25.89 2.96 -9.17
C LEU A 112 27.01 2.63 -8.17
N PRO A 113 27.64 3.65 -7.55
CA PRO A 113 28.61 3.42 -6.49
C PRO A 113 27.98 2.61 -5.35
N THR A 114 28.72 1.66 -4.79
CA THR A 114 28.30 0.93 -3.59
C THR A 114 28.01 1.92 -2.47
N VAL A 115 26.85 1.78 -1.81
CA VAL A 115 26.50 2.58 -0.64
C VAL A 115 27.25 2.04 0.56
N THR A 116 27.99 2.91 1.24
CA THR A 116 28.90 2.56 2.35
C THR A 116 28.54 3.24 3.66
N ASP A 117 27.58 4.17 3.65
CA ASP A 117 27.05 4.84 4.84
C ASP A 117 25.51 4.82 4.85
N ASP A 118 24.92 4.99 6.03
CA ASP A 118 23.47 4.94 6.22
C ASP A 118 22.78 5.98 5.31
N LEU A 119 21.82 5.54 4.51
CA LEU A 119 21.30 6.37 3.42
C LEU A 119 19.80 6.17 3.21
N VAL A 120 19.07 7.28 3.17
CA VAL A 120 17.68 7.32 2.70
C VAL A 120 17.68 7.85 1.26
N ILE A 121 17.14 7.09 0.31
CA ILE A 121 16.86 7.58 -1.05
C ILE A 121 15.34 7.70 -1.20
N ASP A 122 14.89 8.93 -1.38
CA ASP A 122 13.50 9.31 -1.32
C ASP A 122 13.02 9.89 -2.65
N GLY A 123 12.31 9.08 -3.42
CA GLY A 123 11.70 9.47 -4.70
C GLY A 123 10.40 10.28 -4.57
N TYR A 124 10.02 10.69 -3.36
CA TYR A 124 8.82 11.52 -3.18
C TYR A 124 9.01 12.89 -3.84
N ILE A 125 8.03 13.29 -4.66
CA ILE A 125 7.98 14.59 -5.31
C ILE A 125 6.88 15.43 -4.65
N GLU A 126 7.25 16.59 -4.12
CA GLU A 126 6.32 17.52 -3.47
C GLU A 126 5.26 18.05 -4.46
N ASP A 127 4.10 18.46 -3.94
CA ASP A 127 2.98 19.00 -4.71
C ASP A 127 2.37 18.11 -5.82
N MET A 128 2.68 16.81 -5.81
CA MET A 128 2.15 15.81 -6.76
C MET A 128 0.95 15.03 -6.24
N LEU A 129 0.09 15.65 -5.42
CA LEU A 129 -1.11 15.01 -4.91
C LEU A 129 -1.99 14.48 -6.05
N TRP A 130 -2.20 13.17 -6.08
CA TRP A 130 -2.98 12.44 -7.08
C TRP A 130 -2.59 12.72 -8.53
N LYS A 131 -1.30 12.96 -8.75
CA LYS A 131 -0.73 13.08 -10.08
C LYS A 131 0.39 12.07 -10.19
N ALA A 132 0.38 11.33 -11.30
CA ALA A 132 1.51 10.47 -11.63
C ALA A 132 2.79 11.30 -11.67
N SER A 133 3.71 10.97 -10.78
CA SER A 133 5.08 11.48 -10.71
C SER A 133 6.01 10.27 -10.58
N GLY A 134 7.29 10.51 -10.39
CA GLY A 134 8.17 9.47 -9.91
C GLY A 134 9.51 9.43 -10.57
N VAL A 135 10.36 8.64 -9.93
CA VAL A 135 11.74 8.42 -10.33
C VAL A 135 11.90 6.95 -10.66
N THR A 136 12.19 6.67 -11.93
CA THR A 136 12.62 5.35 -12.38
C THR A 136 14.14 5.33 -12.50
N ILE A 137 14.80 4.39 -11.83
CA ILE A 137 16.22 4.11 -12.00
C ILE A 137 16.32 2.84 -12.83
N ASP A 138 16.81 2.97 -14.07
CA ASP A 138 16.79 1.91 -15.06
C ASP A 138 18.21 1.47 -15.43
N ALA A 139 18.55 0.20 -15.20
CA ALA A 139 19.88 -0.36 -15.54
C ALA A 139 19.96 -0.99 -16.95
N SER A 140 18.91 -0.86 -17.75
CA SER A 140 18.83 -1.25 -19.17
C SER A 140 19.21 -2.71 -19.46
N GLY A 141 19.06 -3.59 -18.47
CA GLY A 141 19.37 -5.01 -18.54
C GLY A 141 20.86 -5.33 -18.44
N GLN A 142 21.70 -4.36 -18.08
CA GLN A 142 23.16 -4.49 -18.18
C GLN A 142 23.86 -4.75 -16.85
N HIS A 143 23.32 -4.22 -15.75
CA HIS A 143 24.03 -4.13 -14.47
C HIS A 143 23.09 -4.22 -13.27
N ALA A 144 23.66 -4.51 -12.09
CA ALA A 144 22.98 -4.23 -10.83
C ALA A 144 22.69 -2.72 -10.69
N ILE A 145 21.56 -2.36 -10.10
CA ILE A 145 21.24 -0.95 -9.85
C ILE A 145 22.00 -0.44 -8.62
N LEU A 146 21.84 -1.10 -7.48
CA LEU A 146 22.38 -0.65 -6.19
C LEU A 146 23.06 -1.79 -5.44
N GLN A 147 24.22 -1.50 -4.85
CA GLN A 147 24.91 -2.39 -3.93
C GLN A 147 25.02 -1.73 -2.54
N VAL A 148 24.67 -2.47 -1.48
CA VAL A 148 24.71 -1.97 -0.10
C VAL A 148 25.75 -2.76 0.70
N SER A 149 26.68 -2.04 1.31
CA SER A 149 27.74 -2.63 2.14
C SER A 149 27.21 -3.21 3.46
N ALA A 150 27.95 -4.16 4.02
CA ALA A 150 27.66 -4.67 5.35
C ALA A 150 27.76 -3.54 6.40
N ASN A 151 26.91 -3.63 7.44
CA ASN A 151 26.78 -2.65 8.53
C ASN A 151 26.20 -1.28 8.13
N THR A 152 25.70 -1.14 6.91
CA THR A 152 24.97 0.04 6.42
C THR A 152 23.46 -0.23 6.46
N LEU A 153 22.64 0.78 6.75
CA LEU A 153 21.20 0.79 6.58
C LEU A 153 20.81 1.66 5.38
N VAL A 154 20.17 1.05 4.38
CA VAL A 154 19.59 1.78 3.26
C VAL A 154 18.07 1.75 3.32
N LYS A 155 17.43 2.91 3.25
CA LYS A 155 15.98 3.05 3.07
C LYS A 155 15.68 3.62 1.69
N LEU A 156 14.92 2.87 0.90
CA LEU A 156 14.42 3.30 -0.41
C LEU A 156 12.91 3.52 -0.30
N ARG A 157 12.44 4.66 -0.79
CA ARG A 157 11.00 4.91 -0.89
C ARG A 157 10.57 5.68 -2.12
N TYR A 158 9.40 5.35 -2.66
CA TYR A 158 8.79 6.00 -3.82
C TYR A 158 9.66 5.95 -5.09
N LEU A 159 10.35 4.83 -5.30
CA LEU A 159 11.21 4.62 -6.45
C LEU A 159 10.71 3.46 -7.31
N THR A 160 10.90 3.56 -8.63
CA THR A 160 10.86 2.39 -9.52
C THR A 160 12.29 1.97 -9.85
N LEU A 161 12.64 0.72 -9.56
CA LEU A 161 13.93 0.12 -9.93
C LEU A 161 13.67 -0.93 -11.01
N SER A 162 14.17 -0.67 -12.22
CA SER A 162 13.84 -1.48 -13.40
C SER A 162 15.04 -1.97 -14.18
N HIS A 163 14.85 -3.12 -14.82
CA HIS A 163 15.81 -3.71 -15.76
C HIS A 163 17.21 -3.88 -15.17
N GLY A 164 17.30 -4.16 -13.87
CA GLY A 164 18.50 -4.62 -13.21
C GLY A 164 18.93 -6.00 -13.68
N ASN A 165 20.23 -6.25 -13.83
CA ASN A 165 20.78 -7.54 -14.24
C ASN A 165 22.12 -7.82 -13.55
N ALA A 166 22.16 -8.85 -12.71
CA ALA A 166 23.33 -9.21 -11.92
C ALA A 166 23.40 -10.72 -11.64
N ASP A 167 24.47 -11.17 -10.99
CA ASP A 167 24.51 -12.56 -10.49
C ASP A 167 23.52 -12.76 -9.35
N ARG A 168 23.47 -11.80 -8.41
CA ARG A 168 22.54 -11.78 -7.29
C ARG A 168 21.98 -10.39 -7.13
N GLY A 169 20.67 -10.27 -6.89
CA GLY A 169 20.05 -8.97 -6.68
C GLY A 169 20.09 -8.13 -7.94
N GLY A 170 19.28 -8.47 -8.95
CA GLY A 170 19.29 -7.77 -10.23
C GLY A 170 19.13 -6.26 -10.08
N ALA A 171 18.21 -5.81 -9.21
CA ALA A 171 18.16 -4.42 -8.78
C ALA A 171 19.11 -4.15 -7.62
N ILE A 172 18.93 -4.87 -6.50
CA ILE A 172 19.62 -4.59 -5.23
C ILE A 172 20.32 -5.83 -4.72
N PHE A 173 21.62 -5.71 -4.50
CA PHE A 173 22.39 -6.63 -3.68
C PHE A 173 22.72 -5.95 -2.34
N SER A 174 22.18 -6.49 -1.24
CA SER A 174 22.36 -5.90 0.10
C SER A 174 23.02 -6.85 1.08
N GLU A 175 24.25 -6.50 1.49
CA GLU A 175 24.91 -7.08 2.66
C GLU A 175 24.58 -6.33 3.95
N GLY A 176 24.03 -5.12 3.82
CA GLY A 176 23.52 -4.29 4.91
C GLY A 176 22.02 -4.47 5.17
N ASP A 177 21.53 -3.72 6.15
CA ASP A 177 20.11 -3.65 6.47
C ASP A 177 19.37 -2.85 5.38
N LEU A 178 18.15 -3.28 5.05
CA LEU A 178 17.40 -2.74 3.92
C LEU A 178 15.95 -2.47 4.29
N VAL A 179 15.48 -1.26 4.01
CA VAL A 179 14.06 -0.90 4.05
C VAL A 179 13.62 -0.49 2.66
N VAL A 180 12.57 -1.13 2.16
CA VAL A 180 11.92 -0.80 0.90
C VAL A 180 10.48 -0.45 1.20
N GLU A 181 10.08 0.77 0.87
CA GLU A 181 8.75 1.29 1.15
C GLU A 181 8.13 1.91 -0.12
N SER A 182 6.86 1.63 -0.40
CA SER A 182 6.11 2.31 -1.48
C SER A 182 6.83 2.34 -2.83
N SER A 183 7.55 1.27 -3.17
CA SER A 183 8.44 1.19 -4.33
C SER A 183 8.06 0.05 -5.28
N THR A 184 8.53 0.15 -6.52
CA THR A 184 8.27 -0.86 -7.56
C THR A 184 9.56 -1.45 -8.09
N PHE A 185 9.61 -2.77 -8.17
CA PHE A 185 10.68 -3.52 -8.81
C PHE A 185 10.13 -4.18 -10.06
N ASP A 186 10.59 -3.72 -11.22
CA ASP A 186 10.05 -4.10 -12.52
C ASP A 186 11.11 -4.77 -13.39
N ASN A 187 10.83 -6.00 -13.83
CA ASN A 187 11.62 -6.69 -14.85
C ASN A 187 13.12 -6.77 -14.54
N ASN A 188 13.46 -7.02 -13.27
CA ASN A 188 14.84 -7.23 -12.83
C ASN A 188 15.19 -8.72 -12.92
N ARG A 189 16.45 -9.02 -13.24
CA ARG A 189 16.94 -10.38 -13.46
C ARG A 189 18.19 -10.69 -12.64
N ALA A 190 18.25 -11.90 -12.10
CA ALA A 190 19.46 -12.48 -11.52
C ALA A 190 19.83 -13.84 -12.16
N THR A 191 21.12 -14.13 -12.34
CA THR A 191 21.57 -15.45 -12.82
C THR A 191 21.69 -16.50 -11.69
N ASP A 192 21.67 -16.08 -10.43
CA ASP A 192 21.63 -16.93 -9.25
C ASP A 192 20.31 -16.71 -8.49
N GLN A 193 20.26 -15.73 -7.59
CA GLN A 193 19.14 -15.53 -6.66
C GLN A 193 18.74 -14.07 -6.50
N GLY A 194 17.45 -13.84 -6.22
CA GLY A 194 16.94 -12.50 -5.95
C GLY A 194 16.88 -11.68 -7.23
N GLY A 195 15.94 -11.97 -8.12
CA GLY A 195 15.85 -11.29 -9.42
C GLY A 195 15.73 -9.78 -9.28
N ALA A 196 14.98 -9.31 -8.28
CA ALA A 196 15.00 -7.92 -7.85
C ALA A 196 15.98 -7.70 -6.71
N ILE A 197 15.76 -8.35 -5.57
CA ILE A 197 16.50 -8.11 -4.33
C ILE A 197 17.12 -9.41 -3.83
N TYR A 198 18.44 -9.36 -3.61
CA TYR A 198 19.14 -10.32 -2.77
C TYR A 198 19.55 -9.62 -1.48
N ALA A 199 19.04 -10.10 -0.33
CA ALA A 199 19.36 -9.53 0.97
C ALA A 199 19.98 -10.58 1.90
N SER A 200 21.13 -10.21 2.47
CA SER A 200 21.87 -10.96 3.48
C SER A 200 22.22 -10.14 4.72
N GLY A 201 21.64 -8.94 4.87
CA GLY A 201 21.75 -8.12 6.07
C GLY A 201 21.12 -8.73 7.32
N LEU A 202 21.14 -7.99 8.43
CA LEU A 202 20.52 -8.44 9.68
C LEU A 202 19.01 -8.18 9.68
N LEU A 203 18.58 -7.08 9.09
CA LEU A 203 17.20 -6.63 9.04
C LEU A 203 16.77 -6.25 7.62
N THR A 204 15.64 -6.77 7.17
CA THR A 204 15.05 -6.42 5.87
C THR A 204 13.56 -6.16 6.00
N PHE A 205 13.09 -5.01 5.51
CA PHE A 205 11.68 -4.63 5.51
C PHE A 205 11.22 -4.34 4.08
N VAL A 206 10.12 -4.95 3.68
CA VAL A 206 9.44 -4.68 2.41
C VAL A 206 8.00 -4.31 2.71
N ILE A 207 7.66 -3.05 2.43
CA ILE A 207 6.42 -2.42 2.88
C ILE A 207 5.75 -1.73 1.69
N ASN A 208 4.43 -1.91 1.50
CA ASN A 208 3.65 -1.19 0.49
C ASN A 208 4.28 -1.26 -0.93
N SER A 209 4.91 -2.36 -1.31
CA SER A 209 5.75 -2.39 -2.52
C SER A 209 5.29 -3.44 -3.52
N THR A 210 5.52 -3.16 -4.81
CA THR A 210 5.16 -4.06 -5.91
C THR A 210 6.41 -4.67 -6.55
N PHE A 211 6.40 -5.98 -6.76
CA PHE A 211 7.42 -6.73 -7.48
C PHE A 211 6.77 -7.43 -8.66
N TYR A 212 7.07 -6.94 -9.86
CA TYR A 212 6.42 -7.33 -11.09
C TYR A 212 7.44 -7.80 -12.14
N ASP A 213 7.17 -8.93 -12.79
CA ASP A 213 7.98 -9.51 -13.88
C ASP A 213 9.46 -9.74 -13.54
N ASN A 214 9.83 -9.92 -12.27
CA ASN A 214 11.23 -10.18 -11.91
C ASN A 214 11.57 -11.68 -12.05
N SER A 215 12.82 -12.00 -12.40
CA SER A 215 13.24 -13.38 -12.62
C SER A 215 14.61 -13.75 -12.06
N ALA A 216 14.77 -15.01 -11.63
CA ALA A 216 16.05 -15.56 -11.22
C ALA A 216 16.23 -16.99 -11.75
N ASP A 217 17.45 -17.36 -12.15
CA ASP A 217 17.68 -18.70 -12.71
C ASP A 217 17.73 -19.81 -11.63
N GLN A 218 17.94 -19.49 -10.33
CA GLN A 218 17.90 -20.48 -9.24
C GLN A 218 16.70 -20.30 -8.29
N GLY A 219 16.52 -19.12 -7.70
CA GLY A 219 15.44 -18.92 -6.73
C GLY A 219 15.26 -17.48 -6.26
N GLY A 220 14.06 -17.18 -5.75
CA GLY A 220 13.69 -15.82 -5.37
C GLY A 220 13.60 -14.94 -6.61
N GLY A 221 12.66 -15.23 -7.51
CA GLY A 221 12.54 -14.49 -8.77
C GLY A 221 12.33 -12.99 -8.54
N ALA A 222 11.72 -12.58 -7.42
CA ALA A 222 11.79 -11.22 -6.92
C ALA A 222 12.76 -11.08 -5.74
N LEU A 223 12.47 -11.74 -4.63
CA LEU A 223 13.15 -11.53 -3.34
C LEU A 223 13.81 -12.83 -2.85
N ALA A 224 15.11 -12.75 -2.57
CA ALA A 224 15.87 -13.79 -1.88
C ALA A 224 16.38 -13.29 -0.53
N LEU A 225 15.97 -13.96 0.54
CA LEU A 225 16.37 -13.68 1.92
C LEU A 225 17.25 -14.82 2.43
N THR A 226 18.54 -14.58 2.64
CA THR A 226 19.51 -15.66 2.94
C THR A 226 19.97 -15.69 4.40
N SER A 227 19.80 -14.59 5.13
CA SER A 227 20.14 -14.45 6.54
C SER A 227 19.32 -13.36 7.21
N GLY A 228 19.50 -13.20 8.53
CA GLY A 228 18.87 -12.14 9.31
C GLY A 228 17.39 -12.39 9.59
N GLN A 229 16.69 -11.29 9.90
CA GLN A 229 15.26 -11.23 10.11
C GLN A 229 14.63 -10.32 9.05
N ALA A 230 13.48 -10.73 8.53
CA ALA A 230 12.78 -9.99 7.51
C ALA A 230 11.30 -9.84 7.84
N ARG A 231 10.73 -8.73 7.39
CA ARG A 231 9.28 -8.51 7.37
C ARG A 231 8.81 -8.03 6.02
N VAL A 232 7.81 -8.71 5.49
CA VAL A 232 7.10 -8.32 4.26
C VAL A 232 5.66 -7.97 4.65
N THR A 233 5.20 -6.77 4.31
CA THR A 233 3.86 -6.29 4.69
C THR A 233 3.24 -5.43 3.59
N HIS A 234 1.99 -5.69 3.20
CA HIS A 234 1.33 -4.96 2.09
C HIS A 234 2.18 -4.97 0.82
N ALA A 235 2.68 -6.12 0.43
CA ALA A 235 3.45 -6.25 -0.81
C ALA A 235 2.67 -7.06 -1.85
N THR A 236 2.83 -6.72 -3.12
CA THR A 236 2.27 -7.46 -4.24
C THR A 236 3.40 -8.00 -5.10
N PHE A 237 3.55 -9.32 -5.12
CA PHE A 237 4.47 -10.04 -6.00
C PHE A 237 3.65 -10.75 -7.06
N THR A 238 3.81 -10.37 -8.33
CA THR A 238 3.11 -11.02 -9.44
C THR A 238 3.99 -11.21 -10.66
N ASN A 239 3.73 -12.28 -11.41
CA ASN A 239 4.47 -12.64 -12.63
C ASN A 239 5.97 -12.84 -12.43
N ASN A 240 6.41 -13.10 -11.20
CA ASN A 240 7.81 -13.38 -10.94
C ASN A 240 8.12 -14.85 -11.30
N SER A 241 9.39 -15.15 -11.62
CA SER A 241 9.77 -16.45 -12.15
C SER A 241 11.10 -16.93 -11.60
N ALA A 242 11.10 -18.08 -10.93
CA ALA A 242 12.32 -18.80 -10.57
C ALA A 242 11.98 -20.25 -10.18
N PRO A 243 12.86 -21.23 -10.42
CA PRO A 243 12.59 -22.63 -10.08
C PRO A 243 12.21 -22.90 -8.60
N ARG A 244 12.69 -22.05 -7.69
CA ARG A 244 12.44 -22.16 -6.24
C ARG A 244 12.04 -20.80 -5.65
N GLY A 245 10.79 -20.66 -5.22
CA GLY A 245 10.29 -19.39 -4.66
C GLY A 245 10.28 -18.32 -5.74
N ALA A 246 9.36 -18.46 -6.68
CA ALA A 246 9.25 -17.65 -7.87
C ALA A 246 9.07 -16.16 -7.54
N ALA A 247 8.29 -15.83 -6.52
CA ALA A 247 8.33 -14.51 -5.90
C ALA A 247 9.36 -14.45 -4.78
N VAL A 248 9.20 -15.28 -3.76
CA VAL A 248 10.00 -15.20 -2.52
C VAL A 248 10.72 -16.51 -2.24
N LEU A 249 12.04 -16.43 -2.10
CA LEU A 249 12.89 -17.46 -1.53
C LEU A 249 13.32 -17.02 -0.13
N ASN A 250 12.87 -17.74 0.90
CA ASN A 250 13.25 -17.48 2.28
C ASN A 250 14.11 -18.61 2.89
N GLU A 251 15.35 -18.26 3.24
CA GLU A 251 16.25 -19.04 4.07
C GLU A 251 16.56 -18.33 5.41
N ALA A 252 15.95 -17.16 5.63
CA ALA A 252 16.05 -16.32 6.82
C ALA A 252 14.85 -16.51 7.78
N SER A 253 14.78 -15.67 8.82
CA SER A 253 13.63 -15.56 9.72
C SER A 253 12.62 -14.54 9.17
N LEU A 254 11.55 -15.00 8.51
CA LEU A 254 10.59 -14.14 7.82
C LEU A 254 9.23 -14.10 8.51
N GLY A 255 8.72 -12.90 8.78
CA GLY A 255 7.30 -12.63 8.99
C GLY A 255 6.67 -12.00 7.75
N MET A 256 5.53 -12.53 7.29
CA MET A 256 4.81 -12.01 6.13
C MET A 256 3.36 -11.72 6.50
N GLY A 257 2.84 -10.55 6.12
CA GLY A 257 1.45 -10.21 6.37
C GLY A 257 0.83 -9.32 5.30
N ASN A 258 -0.50 -9.40 5.14
CA ASN A 258 -1.28 -8.60 4.19
C ASN A 258 -0.63 -8.54 2.80
N SER A 259 -0.03 -9.63 2.32
CA SER A 259 0.73 -9.64 1.05
C SER A 259 0.16 -10.62 0.05
N ILE A 260 0.31 -10.30 -1.24
CA ILE A 260 -0.14 -11.11 -2.37
C ILE A 260 1.10 -11.67 -3.08
N LEU A 261 1.15 -12.99 -3.23
CA LEU A 261 2.13 -13.73 -4.02
C LEU A 261 1.36 -14.59 -5.01
N ALA A 262 1.34 -14.19 -6.28
CA ALA A 262 0.45 -14.79 -7.30
C ALA A 262 1.05 -14.75 -8.71
N ASN A 263 0.41 -15.46 -9.63
CA ASN A 263 0.70 -15.50 -11.06
C ASN A 263 2.17 -15.80 -11.38
N SER A 264 2.89 -16.54 -10.52
CA SER A 264 4.25 -16.93 -10.83
C SER A 264 4.30 -17.85 -12.06
N LEU A 265 5.26 -17.60 -12.96
CA LEU A 265 5.34 -18.30 -14.25
C LEU A 265 5.96 -19.69 -14.14
N VAL A 266 6.94 -19.84 -13.26
CA VAL A 266 7.71 -21.07 -13.01
C VAL A 266 8.05 -21.15 -11.53
N GLY A 267 7.84 -22.30 -10.90
CA GLY A 267 8.07 -22.52 -9.46
C GLY A 267 6.87 -22.15 -8.60
N SER A 268 6.89 -22.49 -7.30
CA SER A 268 5.88 -21.99 -6.35
C SER A 268 6.13 -20.51 -6.05
N ASP A 269 5.08 -19.73 -5.82
CA ASP A 269 5.22 -18.30 -5.52
C ASP A 269 6.13 -18.07 -4.31
N CYS A 270 5.97 -18.90 -3.28
CA CYS A 270 6.80 -18.84 -2.09
C CYS A 270 7.54 -20.16 -1.86
N PHE A 271 8.82 -20.06 -1.50
CA PHE A 271 9.58 -21.16 -0.92
C PHE A 271 10.18 -20.69 0.40
N SER A 272 10.05 -21.49 1.45
CA SER A 272 10.86 -21.32 2.65
C SER A 272 11.46 -22.61 3.17
N SER A 273 12.74 -22.56 3.55
CA SER A 273 13.45 -23.69 4.17
C SER A 273 13.12 -23.85 5.66
N ARG A 274 12.40 -22.90 6.26
CA ARG A 274 12.00 -22.87 7.66
C ARG A 274 10.58 -22.32 7.79
N PRO A 275 9.82 -22.66 8.84
CA PRO A 275 8.52 -22.04 9.07
C PRO A 275 8.64 -20.51 9.18
N LEU A 276 7.66 -19.79 8.66
CA LEU A 276 7.56 -18.33 8.85
C LEU A 276 7.31 -18.02 10.34
N GLU A 277 7.89 -16.92 10.82
CA GLU A 277 7.65 -16.38 12.17
C GLU A 277 6.19 -15.90 12.32
N ALA A 278 5.62 -15.40 11.24
CA ALA A 278 4.22 -15.02 11.12
C ALA A 278 3.77 -15.12 9.66
N SER A 279 2.56 -15.62 9.42
CA SER A 279 1.87 -15.55 8.12
C SER A 279 0.45 -15.06 8.39
N LEU A 280 0.18 -13.77 8.15
CA LEU A 280 -1.07 -13.12 8.54
C LEU A 280 -1.76 -12.55 7.30
N HIS A 281 -2.95 -13.06 6.95
CA HIS A 281 -3.77 -12.47 5.89
C HIS A 281 -3.02 -12.33 4.55
N ASN A 282 -2.26 -13.36 4.16
CA ASN A 282 -1.59 -13.42 2.87
C ASN A 282 -2.43 -14.17 1.85
N ILE A 283 -2.39 -13.75 0.59
CA ILE A 283 -2.84 -14.55 -0.55
C ILE A 283 -1.60 -15.15 -1.19
N ILE A 284 -1.50 -16.47 -1.18
CA ILE A 284 -0.36 -17.19 -1.77
C ILE A 284 -0.94 -18.34 -2.59
N GLU A 285 -0.94 -18.22 -3.92
CA GLU A 285 -1.57 -19.22 -4.79
C GLU A 285 -0.87 -20.58 -4.68
N SER A 286 0.46 -20.57 -4.60
CA SER A 286 1.30 -21.74 -4.47
C SER A 286 2.51 -21.49 -3.55
N ASP A 287 2.79 -22.43 -2.65
CA ASP A 287 3.93 -22.32 -1.75
C ASP A 287 4.56 -23.67 -1.41
N SER A 288 5.79 -23.60 -0.89
CA SER A 288 6.50 -24.70 -0.28
C SER A 288 7.19 -24.21 1.00
N GLY A 289 6.54 -24.41 2.14
CA GLY A 289 7.10 -24.11 3.45
C GLY A 289 6.76 -22.70 3.99
N CYS A 290 5.90 -21.95 3.29
CA CYS A 290 5.49 -20.61 3.72
C CYS A 290 4.24 -20.61 4.61
N GLY A 291 3.75 -21.80 4.98
CA GLY A 291 2.60 -21.99 5.84
C GLY A 291 1.28 -21.86 5.08
N GLU A 292 0.16 -22.05 5.78
CA GLU A 292 -1.15 -21.89 5.15
C GLU A 292 -1.48 -20.41 4.96
N PRO A 293 -1.78 -19.97 3.73
CA PRO A 293 -2.22 -18.61 3.47
C PRO A 293 -3.67 -18.41 3.90
N TYR A 294 -4.11 -17.15 3.94
CA TYR A 294 -5.51 -16.81 4.13
C TYR A 294 -6.37 -17.26 2.95
N SER A 295 -5.84 -17.12 1.73
CA SER A 295 -6.49 -17.62 0.51
C SER A 295 -5.46 -18.10 -0.52
N ARG A 296 -5.89 -19.04 -1.37
CA ARG A 296 -5.19 -19.50 -2.58
C ARG A 296 -5.96 -19.14 -3.86
N GLU A 297 -7.04 -18.37 -3.71
CA GLU A 297 -7.83 -17.91 -4.86
C GLU A 297 -7.07 -16.82 -5.62
N ASP A 298 -7.36 -16.72 -6.92
CA ASP A 298 -6.84 -15.67 -7.79
C ASP A 298 -7.15 -14.29 -7.18
N PRO A 299 -6.14 -13.46 -6.89
CA PRO A 299 -6.31 -12.12 -6.36
C PRO A 299 -6.97 -11.13 -7.34
N VAL A 300 -7.21 -11.53 -8.59
CA VAL A 300 -7.83 -10.73 -9.65
C VAL A 300 -7.06 -9.41 -9.84
N LEU A 301 -5.75 -9.52 -10.00
CA LEU A 301 -4.87 -8.35 -10.18
C LEU A 301 -5.11 -7.68 -11.55
N GLY A 302 -5.08 -6.35 -11.57
CA GLY A 302 -5.05 -5.58 -12.81
C GLY A 302 -3.66 -5.49 -13.44
N ASN A 303 -3.49 -4.52 -14.34
CA ASN A 303 -2.19 -4.23 -14.94
C ASN A 303 -1.45 -3.16 -14.13
N PRO A 304 -0.09 -3.16 -14.13
CA PRO A 304 0.69 -2.09 -13.52
C PRO A 304 0.41 -0.73 -14.16
N ASP A 305 0.06 0.25 -13.33
CA ASP A 305 -0.13 1.65 -13.73
C ASP A 305 0.18 2.56 -12.53
N TYR A 306 0.34 3.86 -12.75
CA TYR A 306 0.66 4.82 -11.68
C TYR A 306 -0.52 5.02 -10.73
N PHE A 307 -1.77 4.90 -11.21
CA PHE A 307 -2.97 5.14 -10.41
C PHE A 307 -2.86 6.41 -9.54
N ASN A 308 -2.30 7.49 -10.12
CA ASN A 308 -2.07 8.78 -9.48
C ASN A 308 -1.00 8.81 -8.36
N GLY A 309 -0.17 7.77 -8.24
CA GLY A 309 0.97 7.70 -7.32
C GLY A 309 2.34 7.91 -7.99
N PRO A 310 3.44 7.86 -7.21
CA PRO A 310 4.82 8.07 -7.67
C PRO A 310 5.48 6.82 -8.29
N THR A 311 4.84 5.65 -8.17
CA THR A 311 5.35 4.39 -8.71
C THR A 311 4.20 3.61 -9.34
N ARG A 312 4.50 2.77 -10.34
CA ARG A 312 3.50 1.87 -10.90
C ARG A 312 3.13 0.82 -9.86
N THR A 313 1.87 0.79 -9.44
CA THR A 313 1.31 -0.23 -8.56
C THR A 313 0.27 -1.05 -9.33
N ILE A 314 -0.36 -2.03 -8.69
CA ILE A 314 -1.33 -2.95 -9.32
C ILE A 314 -2.61 -2.91 -8.51
N ASN A 315 -3.70 -2.47 -9.15
CA ASN A 315 -5.00 -2.41 -8.52
C ASN A 315 -5.64 -3.80 -8.37
N LEU A 316 -6.63 -3.88 -7.47
CA LEU A 316 -7.45 -5.07 -7.29
C LEU A 316 -8.69 -5.01 -8.17
N GLY A 317 -8.98 -6.11 -8.86
CA GLY A 317 -10.15 -6.27 -9.69
C GLY A 317 -11.44 -6.47 -8.90
N MET A 318 -12.57 -6.39 -9.60
CA MET A 318 -13.89 -6.57 -9.00
C MET A 318 -14.01 -7.96 -8.34
N ARG A 319 -14.43 -7.97 -7.06
CA ARG A 319 -14.57 -9.19 -6.22
C ARG A 319 -13.24 -9.90 -5.92
N SER A 320 -12.13 -9.17 -5.94
CA SER A 320 -10.86 -9.70 -5.44
C SER A 320 -11.02 -10.24 -4.00
N PRO A 321 -10.47 -11.43 -3.70
CA PRO A 321 -10.41 -11.95 -2.34
C PRO A 321 -9.50 -11.12 -1.40
N ALA A 322 -8.74 -10.17 -1.94
CA ALA A 322 -7.90 -9.26 -1.16
C ALA A 322 -8.67 -8.06 -0.58
N THR A 323 -9.79 -7.66 -1.21
CA THR A 323 -10.49 -6.42 -0.87
C THR A 323 -11.20 -6.51 0.49
N ASN A 324 -10.84 -5.63 1.42
CA ASN A 324 -11.29 -5.49 2.81
C ASN A 324 -10.99 -6.69 3.71
N TYR A 325 -9.98 -7.50 3.36
CA TYR A 325 -9.63 -8.72 4.10
C TYR A 325 -8.24 -8.69 4.72
N GLY A 326 -7.52 -7.57 4.70
CA GLY A 326 -6.25 -7.44 5.37
C GLY A 326 -6.41 -7.28 6.90
N ALA A 327 -5.36 -7.63 7.63
CA ALA A 327 -5.26 -7.44 9.07
C ALA A 327 -4.80 -6.01 9.40
N ARG A 328 -5.74 -5.16 9.82
CA ARG A 328 -5.49 -3.75 10.19
C ARG A 328 -4.36 -3.57 11.20
N ASP A 329 -4.34 -4.39 12.27
CA ASP A 329 -3.33 -4.26 13.34
C ASP A 329 -1.91 -4.64 12.86
N ALA A 330 -1.80 -5.32 11.72
CA ALA A 330 -0.51 -5.66 11.09
C ALA A 330 -0.05 -4.58 10.08
N SER A 331 -0.87 -3.55 9.82
CA SER A 331 -0.57 -2.45 8.89
C SER A 331 0.36 -1.43 9.53
N VAL A 332 1.62 -1.81 9.74
CA VAL A 332 2.63 -0.97 10.40
C VAL A 332 3.92 -0.82 9.58
N ASN A 333 4.54 0.36 9.69
CA ASN A 333 5.85 0.67 9.13
C ASN A 333 6.97 -0.11 9.86
N GLU A 334 8.22 0.09 9.45
CA GLU A 334 9.40 -0.55 10.01
C GLU A 334 9.61 -0.30 11.51
N TYR A 335 9.02 0.74 12.10
CA TYR A 335 9.06 1.03 13.54
C TYR A 335 7.81 0.55 14.30
N GLY A 336 6.89 -0.17 13.65
CA GLY A 336 5.66 -0.64 14.28
C GLY A 336 4.57 0.43 14.40
N GLN A 337 4.70 1.57 13.73
CA GLN A 337 3.69 2.62 13.69
C GLN A 337 2.69 2.38 12.55
N PRO A 338 1.40 2.73 12.70
CA PRO A 338 0.40 2.52 11.65
C PRO A 338 0.79 3.13 10.31
N LEU A 339 0.58 2.37 9.22
CA LEU A 339 0.76 2.85 7.86
C LEU A 339 -0.32 3.87 7.52
N ARG A 340 0.13 5.02 7.04
CA ARG A 340 -0.76 6.13 6.68
C ARG A 340 -1.34 5.96 5.28
N TRP A 341 -0.49 5.61 4.33
CA TRP A 341 -0.81 5.54 2.90
C TRP A 341 -0.60 4.13 2.38
N ASP A 342 -1.28 3.79 1.30
CA ASP A 342 -0.91 2.64 0.47
C ASP A 342 0.31 2.97 -0.41
N GLN A 343 0.67 2.11 -1.37
CA GLN A 343 1.83 2.34 -2.24
C GLN A 343 1.79 3.68 -3.00
N ARG A 344 0.60 4.17 -3.38
CA ARG A 344 0.46 5.43 -4.13
C ARG A 344 0.85 6.64 -3.30
N GLY A 345 0.90 6.50 -1.98
CA GLY A 345 1.25 7.59 -1.10
C GLY A 345 0.19 8.69 -1.07
N ASN A 346 0.60 9.85 -0.57
CA ASN A 346 -0.04 11.16 -0.69
C ASN A 346 -1.54 11.16 -1.10
N GLY A 347 -2.41 10.86 -0.14
CA GLY A 347 -3.86 10.99 -0.31
C GLY A 347 -4.61 9.70 -0.68
N ASP A 348 -3.93 8.57 -0.83
CA ASP A 348 -4.56 7.24 -0.89
C ASP A 348 -4.28 6.49 0.44
N PRO A 349 -5.22 6.54 1.43
CA PRO A 349 -5.01 5.95 2.75
C PRO A 349 -4.84 4.45 2.69
N ARG A 350 -4.04 3.90 3.61
CA ARG A 350 -4.01 2.46 3.85
C ARG A 350 -5.23 1.99 4.65
N ASP A 351 -5.67 2.79 5.62
CA ASP A 351 -6.83 2.48 6.46
C ASP A 351 -7.95 3.45 6.12
N ALA A 352 -8.84 3.01 5.23
CA ALA A 352 -10.07 3.73 4.91
C ALA A 352 -11.22 3.11 5.70
N ALA A 353 -11.78 3.87 6.64
CA ALA A 353 -12.95 3.46 7.43
C ALA A 353 -12.76 2.18 8.30
N GLY A 354 -11.54 1.86 8.71
CA GLY A 354 -11.26 0.76 9.64
C GLY A 354 -11.05 -0.59 8.97
N VAL A 355 -10.94 -0.63 7.65
CA VAL A 355 -10.64 -1.81 6.84
C VAL A 355 -9.40 -1.55 6.00
N VAL A 356 -8.66 -2.62 5.73
CA VAL A 356 -7.47 -2.59 4.87
C VAL A 356 -7.53 -3.76 3.88
N ASP A 357 -6.97 -3.58 2.70
CA ASP A 357 -6.82 -4.61 1.68
C ASP A 357 -5.55 -5.43 1.90
N ILE A 358 -5.54 -6.65 1.36
CA ILE A 358 -4.33 -7.45 1.21
C ILE A 358 -3.57 -6.94 -0.03
N GLY A 359 -2.26 -6.72 0.07
CA GLY A 359 -1.40 -6.29 -1.02
C GLY A 359 -0.97 -4.82 -0.93
N ALA A 360 -0.22 -4.36 -1.93
CA ALA A 360 0.37 -3.01 -1.95
C ALA A 360 -0.64 -1.90 -2.27
N PHE A 361 -1.78 -2.25 -2.85
CA PHE A 361 -2.85 -1.32 -3.21
C PHE A 361 -4.00 -1.39 -2.21
N GLU A 362 -4.54 -0.24 -1.84
CA GLU A 362 -5.78 -0.12 -1.07
C GLU A 362 -6.93 0.25 -2.00
N THR A 363 -7.91 -0.62 -2.18
CA THR A 363 -9.13 -0.29 -2.90
C THR A 363 -9.88 0.71 -2.06
N GLN A 364 -9.90 1.95 -2.53
CA GLN A 364 -10.78 2.95 -1.97
C GLN A 364 -12.21 2.46 -2.18
N ALA A 365 -12.86 1.97 -1.12
CA ALA A 365 -14.31 2.13 -1.02
C ALA A 365 -14.59 3.59 -1.35
N GLN A 366 -15.62 3.89 -2.15
CA GLN A 366 -15.99 5.26 -2.55
C GLN A 366 -15.96 6.18 -1.32
N ASN A 367 -14.83 6.86 -1.12
CA ASN A 367 -14.56 7.50 0.15
C ASN A 367 -15.39 8.78 0.10
N LYS A 368 -16.32 8.94 1.04
CA LYS A 368 -16.86 10.26 1.31
C LYS A 368 -15.71 11.08 1.86
N VAL A 369 -15.40 12.22 1.24
CA VAL A 369 -14.50 13.19 1.86
C VAL A 369 -15.27 13.79 3.02
N ILE A 370 -14.76 13.66 4.25
CA ILE A 370 -15.44 14.19 5.43
C ILE A 370 -14.67 15.41 5.92
N VAL A 371 -15.20 16.61 5.67
CA VAL A 371 -14.69 17.85 6.24
C VAL A 371 -14.84 17.76 7.75
N ASP A 372 -13.76 17.97 8.47
CA ASP A 372 -13.66 17.78 9.92
C ASP A 372 -12.99 18.97 10.62
N THR A 373 -12.84 20.09 9.92
CA THR A 373 -12.44 21.37 10.54
C THR A 373 -13.19 22.54 9.92
N ALA A 374 -13.44 23.55 10.76
CA ALA A 374 -14.00 24.82 10.31
C ALA A 374 -12.94 25.78 9.73
N GLU A 375 -11.67 25.42 9.82
CA GLU A 375 -10.56 26.22 9.30
C GLU A 375 -10.53 26.22 7.76
N ASP A 376 -10.42 27.41 7.16
CA ASP A 376 -10.14 27.57 5.72
C ASP A 376 -8.63 27.58 5.45
N VAL A 377 -8.01 26.43 5.68
CA VAL A 377 -6.60 26.10 5.39
C VAL A 377 -6.57 24.99 4.35
N ASP A 378 -5.45 24.75 3.66
CA ASP A 378 -5.34 23.66 2.70
C ASP A 378 -5.01 22.31 3.34
N TYR A 379 -5.97 21.73 4.08
CA TYR A 379 -5.84 20.41 4.68
C TYR A 379 -6.54 19.35 3.82
N ARG A 380 -5.71 18.51 3.18
CA ARG A 380 -6.12 17.56 2.13
C ARG A 380 -6.11 16.10 2.59
N TRP A 381 -6.07 15.87 3.90
CA TRP A 381 -5.75 14.56 4.47
C TRP A 381 -6.97 13.73 4.89
N CYS A 382 -8.14 14.34 5.11
CA CYS A 382 -9.51 13.81 4.95
C CYS A 382 -9.88 12.38 5.36
N VAL A 383 -9.12 11.74 6.27
CA VAL A 383 -9.20 10.28 6.39
C VAL A 383 -9.06 9.77 7.83
N VAL A 384 -8.19 10.31 8.68
CA VAL A 384 -7.90 9.67 10.00
C VAL A 384 -7.62 10.66 11.13
N PHE A 385 -7.00 11.81 10.88
CA PHE A 385 -6.61 12.73 11.94
C PHE A 385 -7.69 13.78 12.18
N LYS A 386 -7.86 14.18 13.44
CA LYS A 386 -8.76 15.29 13.75
C LYS A 386 -8.24 16.58 13.11
N ASN A 387 -9.15 17.31 12.49
CA ASN A 387 -8.91 18.58 11.78
C ASN A 387 -7.96 18.43 10.58
N ASP A 388 -8.01 17.31 9.86
CA ASP A 388 -7.15 17.02 8.71
C ASP A 388 -7.84 17.22 7.35
N CYS A 389 -9.09 17.68 7.36
CA CYS A 389 -9.92 17.92 6.19
C CYS A 389 -10.66 19.24 6.28
N SER A 390 -10.17 20.25 5.57
CA SER A 390 -10.91 21.49 5.36
C SER A 390 -11.82 21.38 4.14
N LEU A 391 -12.81 22.26 4.02
CA LEU A 391 -13.62 22.36 2.80
C LEU A 391 -12.76 22.68 1.56
N ARG A 392 -11.73 23.53 1.71
CA ARG A 392 -10.80 23.88 0.64
C ARG A 392 -10.02 22.66 0.15
N GLY A 393 -9.44 21.92 1.09
CA GLY A 393 -8.73 20.69 0.76
C GLY A 393 -9.68 19.68 0.13
N ALA A 394 -10.85 19.45 0.73
CA ALA A 394 -11.87 18.55 0.21
C ALA A 394 -12.32 18.88 -1.23
N MET A 395 -12.48 20.16 -1.58
CA MET A 395 -12.80 20.56 -2.95
C MET A 395 -11.64 20.39 -3.92
N LEU A 396 -10.40 20.65 -3.49
CA LEU A 396 -9.20 20.34 -4.29
C LEU A 396 -9.12 18.85 -4.58
N LEU A 397 -9.45 18.02 -3.59
CA LEU A 397 -9.55 16.58 -3.76
C LEU A 397 -10.60 16.23 -4.83
N ALA A 398 -11.86 16.56 -4.60
CA ALA A 398 -12.95 16.16 -5.49
C ALA A 398 -12.80 16.67 -6.94
N ASN A 399 -12.12 17.80 -7.16
CA ASN A 399 -11.82 18.32 -8.50
C ASN A 399 -10.74 17.53 -9.26
N ASN A 400 -9.80 16.91 -8.55
CA ASN A 400 -8.70 16.16 -9.17
C ASN A 400 -9.03 14.67 -9.31
N ASP A 401 -10.11 14.19 -8.68
CA ASP A 401 -10.44 12.78 -8.68
C ASP A 401 -11.96 12.51 -8.63
N PHE A 402 -12.46 11.84 -9.68
CA PHE A 402 -13.87 11.48 -9.83
C PHE A 402 -14.38 10.48 -8.79
N ARG A 403 -13.50 9.86 -8.00
CA ARG A 403 -13.84 8.95 -6.90
C ARG A 403 -14.58 9.65 -5.74
N PHE A 404 -14.53 10.98 -5.66
CA PHE A 404 -15.11 11.78 -4.57
C PHE A 404 -16.25 12.72 -5.03
N PRO A 405 -17.34 12.21 -5.62
CA PRO A 405 -18.43 13.07 -6.09
C PRO A 405 -19.23 13.69 -4.94
N VAL A 406 -19.01 13.26 -3.69
CA VAL A 406 -19.73 13.73 -2.51
C VAL A 406 -18.74 14.07 -1.39
N ILE A 407 -18.75 15.33 -0.97
CA ILE A 407 -18.09 15.84 0.22
C ILE A 407 -19.14 15.97 1.32
N THR A 408 -18.90 15.32 2.45
CA THR A 408 -19.73 15.37 3.66
C THR A 408 -18.99 16.07 4.80
N PHE A 409 -19.64 16.24 5.94
CA PHE A 409 -19.11 16.96 7.09
C PHE A 409 -19.26 16.11 8.36
N ASP A 410 -18.26 16.14 9.23
CA ASP A 410 -18.27 15.37 10.49
C ASP A 410 -19.44 15.81 11.40
N ASP A 411 -20.29 14.86 11.78
CA ASP A 411 -21.53 15.11 12.50
C ASP A 411 -21.32 15.53 13.97
N LYS A 412 -20.15 15.23 14.54
CA LYS A 412 -19.80 15.61 15.92
C LYS A 412 -19.19 17.00 15.96
N ILE A 413 -18.39 17.36 14.97
CA ILE A 413 -17.75 18.68 14.87
C ILE A 413 -18.78 19.71 14.43
N PHE A 414 -19.64 19.36 13.48
CA PHE A 414 -20.70 20.23 12.96
C PHE A 414 -22.08 19.88 13.53
N ALA A 415 -22.15 19.40 14.79
CA ALA A 415 -23.41 19.04 15.43
C ALA A 415 -24.38 20.24 15.55
N GLU A 416 -23.83 21.44 15.72
CA GLU A 416 -24.56 22.71 15.77
C GLU A 416 -24.41 23.47 14.44
N LYS A 417 -25.37 24.37 14.16
CA LYS A 417 -25.30 25.22 12.97
C LYS A 417 -23.99 26.02 12.98
N THR A 418 -23.20 25.88 11.92
CA THR A 418 -21.84 26.44 11.85
C THR A 418 -21.66 27.29 10.59
N THR A 419 -20.96 28.42 10.72
CA THR A 419 -20.54 29.24 9.58
C THR A 419 -19.07 28.98 9.26
N LEU A 420 -18.78 28.60 8.02
CA LEU A 420 -17.44 28.49 7.46
C LEU A 420 -17.11 29.80 6.74
N THR A 421 -16.23 30.61 7.33
CA THR A 421 -15.74 31.86 6.72
C THR A 421 -14.56 31.56 5.82
N LEU A 422 -14.69 31.83 4.53
CA LEU A 422 -13.65 31.57 3.54
C LEU A 422 -12.68 32.76 3.45
N ASN A 423 -11.39 32.49 3.60
CA ASN A 423 -10.30 33.47 3.54
C ASN A 423 -10.07 33.98 2.10
N GLY A 424 -10.43 33.17 1.10
CA GLY A 424 -10.36 33.51 -0.33
C GLY A 424 -11.18 32.55 -1.18
N ASP A 425 -11.13 32.72 -2.49
CA ASP A 425 -11.91 31.90 -3.44
C ASP A 425 -11.58 30.42 -3.25
N LEU A 426 -12.61 29.58 -3.22
CA LEU A 426 -12.42 28.14 -3.28
C LEU A 426 -11.98 27.73 -4.69
N PRO A 427 -11.29 26.58 -4.82
CA PRO A 427 -10.84 26.08 -6.12
C PRO A 427 -12.00 26.03 -7.13
N SER A 428 -11.74 26.43 -8.37
CA SER A 428 -12.70 26.32 -9.46
C SER A 428 -13.18 24.88 -9.60
N ILE A 429 -14.50 24.69 -9.67
CA ILE A 429 -15.11 23.37 -9.78
C ILE A 429 -14.96 22.86 -11.22
N THR A 430 -14.21 21.78 -11.40
CA THR A 430 -13.90 21.17 -12.70
C THR A 430 -14.56 19.81 -12.90
N THR A 431 -15.13 19.23 -11.84
CA THR A 431 -15.86 17.95 -11.85
C THR A 431 -17.20 18.11 -11.14
N ALA A 432 -18.15 17.19 -11.34
CA ALA A 432 -19.41 17.23 -10.63
C ALA A 432 -19.22 16.86 -9.15
N ILE A 433 -19.51 17.80 -8.24
CA ILE A 433 -19.34 17.69 -6.79
C ILE A 433 -20.67 17.94 -6.09
N THR A 434 -20.95 17.14 -5.08
CA THR A 434 -22.05 17.31 -4.12
C THR A 434 -21.47 17.68 -2.77
N LEU A 435 -21.88 18.80 -2.19
CA LEU A 435 -21.62 19.13 -0.80
C LEU A 435 -22.84 18.74 0.03
N ASP A 436 -22.73 17.75 0.90
CA ASP A 436 -23.83 17.19 1.68
C ASP A 436 -23.61 17.35 3.19
N ALA A 437 -24.30 18.33 3.77
CA ALA A 437 -24.30 18.62 5.20
C ALA A 437 -25.56 18.07 5.91
N SER A 438 -26.27 17.10 5.32
CA SER A 438 -27.52 16.56 5.88
C SER A 438 -27.37 15.90 7.25
N GLY A 439 -26.17 15.41 7.59
CA GLY A 439 -25.85 14.82 8.91
C GLY A 439 -25.48 15.83 10.00
N THR A 440 -25.49 17.14 9.72
CA THR A 440 -25.00 18.19 10.62
C THR A 440 -26.14 19.08 11.13
N GLY A 441 -25.84 20.00 12.06
CA GLY A 441 -26.74 21.09 12.46
C GLY A 441 -27.03 22.13 11.37
N GLY A 442 -26.43 21.97 10.18
CA GLY A 442 -26.52 22.87 9.03
C GLY A 442 -25.26 23.72 8.89
N ILE A 443 -24.84 23.93 7.65
CA ILE A 443 -23.62 24.68 7.35
C ILE A 443 -23.95 25.93 6.54
N THR A 444 -23.45 27.07 6.98
CA THR A 444 -23.42 28.30 6.20
C THR A 444 -22.02 28.48 5.62
N LEU A 445 -21.89 28.59 4.29
CA LEU A 445 -20.63 28.97 3.65
C LEU A 445 -20.67 30.48 3.39
N GLN A 446 -19.82 31.23 4.08
CA GLN A 446 -19.67 32.66 3.86
C GLN A 446 -18.51 32.89 2.88
N ALA A 447 -18.88 33.21 1.65
CA ALA A 447 -17.99 33.40 0.52
C ALA A 447 -17.97 34.87 0.08
N LYS A 448 -16.85 35.31 -0.49
CA LYS A 448 -16.76 36.63 -1.14
C LYS A 448 -17.48 36.61 -2.49
N GLU A 449 -18.05 37.73 -2.93
CA GLU A 449 -18.79 37.92 -4.20
C GLU A 449 -18.15 37.24 -5.44
N ASN A 450 -16.81 37.14 -5.50
CA ASN A 450 -16.08 36.56 -6.63
C ASN A 450 -15.82 35.05 -6.53
N SER A 451 -16.26 34.39 -5.45
CA SER A 451 -16.03 32.97 -5.24
C SER A 451 -16.76 32.11 -6.27
N SER A 452 -16.12 31.02 -6.70
CA SER A 452 -16.72 30.00 -7.58
C SER A 452 -18.00 29.37 -7.04
N LEU A 453 -18.23 29.43 -5.72
CA LEU A 453 -19.48 29.01 -5.07
C LEU A 453 -20.65 29.97 -5.31
N CYS A 454 -20.36 31.26 -5.53
CA CYS A 454 -21.35 32.32 -5.70
C CYS A 454 -21.82 32.47 -7.14
N THR A 455 -21.11 31.84 -8.07
CA THR A 455 -21.54 31.69 -9.46
C THR A 455 -22.27 30.37 -9.63
N ALA A 456 -23.48 30.41 -10.20
CA ALA A 456 -24.23 29.19 -10.49
C ALA A 456 -23.40 28.24 -11.38
N SER A 457 -23.13 27.03 -10.88
CA SER A 457 -22.41 25.98 -11.58
C SER A 457 -23.29 24.73 -11.67
N GLU A 458 -23.45 24.16 -12.86
CA GLU A 458 -24.13 22.88 -13.05
C GLU A 458 -23.34 21.70 -12.44
N LEU A 459 -22.07 21.94 -12.12
CA LEU A 459 -21.17 20.96 -11.52
C LEU A 459 -21.25 20.94 -9.99
N LEU A 460 -21.96 21.87 -9.35
CA LEU A 460 -22.09 21.92 -7.90
C LEU A 460 -23.53 21.65 -7.48
N SER A 461 -23.71 20.66 -6.61
CA SER A 461 -24.96 20.46 -5.88
C SER A 461 -24.72 20.59 -4.37
N THR A 462 -25.71 21.12 -3.66
CA THR A 462 -25.62 21.33 -2.21
C THR A 462 -26.84 20.75 -1.51
N VAL A 463 -26.63 20.14 -0.34
CA VAL A 463 -27.68 19.57 0.51
C VAL A 463 -27.48 20.06 1.94
N ASN A 464 -28.50 20.73 2.51
CA ASN A 464 -28.46 21.34 3.85
C ASN A 464 -27.32 22.37 4.05
N ILE A 465 -26.95 23.06 2.98
CA ILE A 465 -25.95 24.14 2.99
C ILE A 465 -26.62 25.44 2.59
N THR A 466 -26.35 26.50 3.36
CA THR A 466 -26.71 27.88 3.02
C THR A 466 -25.48 28.57 2.44
N LEU A 467 -25.60 29.13 1.23
CA LEU A 467 -24.56 29.96 0.64
C LEU A 467 -24.85 31.42 0.97
N GLU A 468 -23.91 32.10 1.62
CA GLU A 468 -23.92 33.54 1.85
C GLU A 468 -22.78 34.14 1.02
N CYS A 469 -23.16 34.89 -0.01
CA CYS A 469 -22.24 35.60 -0.89
C CYS A 469 -22.28 37.07 -0.50
N ASP A 470 -21.19 37.55 0.09
CA ASP A 470 -21.00 38.94 0.52
C ASP A 470 -20.66 39.87 -0.64
#